data_AF-A0A9X1PWV6-F1
#
_entry.id   AF-A0A9X1PWV6-F1
#
_cell.length_a   1.000
_cell.length_b   1.000
_cell.length_c   1.000
_cell.angle_alpha   90.00
_cell.angle_beta   90.00
_cell.angle_gamma   90.00
#
_symmetry.space_group_name_H-M   'P 1'
#
loop_
_entity.id
_entity.type
_entity.pdbx_description
1 polymer ?
#
loop_
_entity_poly.entity_id
_entity_poly.type
_entity_poly.pdbx_seq_one_letter_code
_entity_poly.pdbx_strand_id
1 'polypeptide(L)'
;MLDRLEARAGDRLVVIEGAASGADWAAHIWCERNGLGDDRHRCHPVDWQAERRANPRTWRSAGPERNTRMLLREQPQLIIAFHARLAPGSGGTSDMCLRGLLIDVPTWLVTGPDPDVGRWLLLEEFPEWRRGRLRDELDVARQAWLAVQGDDDASGTE
;
A
#
# COMPACT_ATOMS: atom_id res chain seq x y z
N MET A 1 -10.62 9.28 -11.79
CA MET A 1 -9.86 9.73 -10.60
C MET A 1 -8.38 9.87 -10.93
N LEU A 2 -7.72 8.81 -11.39
CA LEU A 2 -6.30 8.86 -11.79
C LEU A 2 -6.03 9.92 -12.87
N ASP A 3 -6.93 10.09 -13.84
CA ASP A 3 -6.80 11.18 -14.85
C ASP A 3 -6.70 12.58 -14.21
N ARG A 4 -7.42 12.81 -13.11
CA ARG A 4 -7.38 14.10 -12.40
C ARG A 4 -6.09 14.27 -11.61
N LEU A 5 -5.59 13.19 -11.02
CA LEU A 5 -4.30 13.20 -10.31
C LEU A 5 -3.16 13.42 -11.29
N GLU A 6 -3.21 12.80 -12.48
CA GLU A 6 -2.24 13.04 -13.53
C GLU A 6 -2.32 14.47 -14.05
N ALA A 7 -3.53 14.99 -14.32
CA ALA A 7 -3.69 16.39 -14.72
C ALA A 7 -3.13 17.39 -13.69
N ARG A 8 -3.12 17.03 -12.40
CA ARG A 8 -2.59 17.87 -11.30
C ARG A 8 -1.08 17.70 -11.08
N ALA A 9 -0.61 16.47 -11.06
CA ALA A 9 0.77 16.13 -10.67
C ALA A 9 1.71 16.01 -11.87
N GLY A 10 1.18 15.72 -13.06
CA GLY A 10 1.92 15.54 -14.30
C GLY A 10 2.82 14.30 -14.26
N ASP A 11 4.04 14.49 -14.76
CA ASP A 11 5.14 13.53 -14.75
C ASP A 11 5.55 13.09 -13.34
N ARG A 12 5.22 13.86 -12.30
CA ARG A 12 5.49 13.51 -10.90
C ARG A 12 4.50 12.51 -10.32
N LEU A 13 3.42 12.16 -11.03
CA LEU A 13 2.51 11.12 -10.55
C LEU A 13 3.20 9.75 -10.62
N VAL A 14 3.36 9.13 -9.46
CA VAL A 14 3.71 7.72 -9.31
C VAL A 14 2.49 6.97 -8.77
N VAL A 15 2.11 5.90 -9.46
CA VAL A 15 1.03 4.99 -9.05
C VAL A 15 1.64 3.73 -8.47
N ILE A 16 1.30 3.41 -7.22
CA ILE A 16 1.79 2.24 -6.49
C ILE A 16 0.62 1.29 -6.26
N GLU A 17 0.74 0.04 -6.66
CA GLU A 17 -0.35 -0.94 -6.61
C GLU A 17 0.14 -2.38 -6.36
N GLY A 18 -0.78 -3.26 -5.97
CA GLY A 18 -0.47 -4.59 -5.47
C GLY A 18 -0.81 -5.76 -6.41
N ALA A 19 -1.21 -5.52 -7.63
CA ALA A 19 -1.66 -6.49 -8.62
C ALA A 19 -2.77 -7.43 -8.13
N ALA A 20 -3.58 -6.96 -7.16
CA ALA A 20 -4.77 -7.69 -6.75
C ALA A 20 -5.93 -7.45 -7.73
N SER A 21 -6.95 -8.32 -7.71
CA SER A 21 -8.19 -8.05 -8.43
C SER A 21 -8.88 -6.79 -7.90
N GLY A 22 -9.62 -6.09 -8.76
CA GLY A 22 -10.41 -4.92 -8.35
C GLY A 22 -9.63 -3.62 -8.54
N ALA A 23 -9.47 -2.83 -7.48
CA ALA A 23 -8.87 -1.50 -7.54
C ALA A 23 -7.43 -1.52 -8.07
N ASP A 24 -6.59 -2.44 -7.59
CA ASP A 24 -5.20 -2.60 -8.05
C ASP A 24 -5.17 -2.90 -9.55
N TRP A 25 -5.96 -3.88 -10.02
CA TRP A 25 -6.06 -4.20 -11.45
C TRP A 25 -6.58 -3.03 -12.30
N ALA A 26 -7.56 -2.28 -11.80
CA ALA A 26 -8.06 -1.10 -12.50
C ALA A 26 -6.99 0.00 -12.61
N ALA A 27 -6.19 0.20 -11.55
CA ALA A 27 -5.06 1.12 -11.56
C ALA A 27 -3.96 0.64 -12.54
N HIS A 28 -3.64 -0.65 -12.51
CA HIS A 28 -2.68 -1.28 -13.42
C HIS A 28 -3.03 -1.03 -14.90
N ILE A 29 -4.27 -1.35 -15.28
CA ILE A 29 -4.76 -1.13 -16.65
C ILE A 29 -4.75 0.36 -17.02
N TRP A 30 -5.03 1.25 -16.07
CA TRP A 30 -4.94 2.68 -16.33
C TRP A 30 -3.50 3.11 -16.60
N CYS A 31 -2.53 2.63 -15.83
CA CYS A 31 -1.10 2.91 -16.03
C CYS A 31 -0.62 2.43 -17.41
N GLU A 32 -0.95 1.20 -17.80
CA GLU A 32 -0.58 0.64 -19.11
C GLU A 32 -1.17 1.48 -20.26
N ARG A 33 -2.46 1.85 -20.17
CA ARG A 33 -3.14 2.64 -21.21
C ARG A 33 -2.59 4.04 -21.38
N ASN A 34 -2.05 4.63 -20.31
CA ASN A 34 -1.46 5.97 -20.32
C ASN A 34 0.07 5.94 -20.50
N GLY A 35 0.66 4.75 -20.71
CA GLY A 35 2.08 4.61 -20.99
C GLY A 35 2.99 4.99 -19.82
N LEU A 36 2.54 4.79 -18.58
CA LEU A 36 3.39 4.98 -17.41
C LEU A 36 4.45 3.86 -17.38
N GLY A 37 5.73 4.24 -17.39
CA GLY A 37 6.84 3.30 -17.27
C GLY A 37 7.11 2.87 -15.82
N ASP A 38 8.10 2.00 -15.65
CA ASP A 38 8.47 1.40 -14.35
C ASP A 38 8.83 2.44 -13.28
N ASP A 39 9.25 3.64 -13.68
CA ASP A 39 9.57 4.75 -12.78
C ASP A 39 8.32 5.39 -12.15
N ARG A 40 7.19 5.33 -12.85
CA ARG A 40 5.91 5.94 -12.48
C ARG A 40 4.80 4.92 -12.17
N HIS A 41 4.99 3.65 -12.50
CA HIS A 41 4.09 2.55 -12.16
C HIS A 41 4.83 1.50 -11.33
N ARG A 42 4.60 1.51 -10.01
CA ARG A 42 5.24 0.61 -9.04
C ARG A 42 4.29 -0.53 -8.67
N CYS A 43 4.45 -1.66 -9.36
CA CYS A 43 3.64 -2.86 -9.17
C CYS A 43 4.31 -3.84 -8.18
N HIS A 44 3.57 -4.27 -7.16
CA HIS A 44 4.08 -5.18 -6.12
C HIS A 44 3.22 -6.46 -6.01
N PRO A 45 3.31 -7.38 -6.99
CA PRO A 45 2.54 -8.62 -6.96
C PRO A 45 3.01 -9.55 -5.85
N VAL A 46 2.11 -10.43 -5.40
CA VAL A 46 2.44 -11.58 -4.55
C VAL A 46 2.30 -12.85 -5.37
N ASP A 47 3.36 -13.66 -5.45
CA ASP A 47 3.26 -15.02 -5.99
C ASP A 47 2.64 -15.94 -4.92
N TRP A 48 1.31 -15.97 -4.91
CA TRP A 48 0.54 -16.78 -3.97
C TRP A 48 0.84 -18.29 -4.08
N GLN A 49 1.27 -18.78 -5.24
CA GLN A 49 1.61 -20.19 -5.40
C GLN A 49 2.97 -20.51 -4.79
N ALA A 50 3.97 -19.65 -5.00
CA ALA A 50 5.26 -19.76 -4.32
C ALA A 50 5.10 -19.65 -2.79
N GLU A 51 4.33 -18.68 -2.31
CA GLU A 51 4.09 -18.49 -0.87
C GLU A 51 3.41 -19.69 -0.23
N ARG A 52 2.40 -20.28 -0.88
CA ARG A 52 1.75 -21.50 -0.37
C ARG A 52 2.69 -22.70 -0.32
N ARG A 53 3.68 -22.78 -1.22
CA ARG A 53 4.69 -23.85 -1.23
C ARG A 53 5.74 -23.65 -0.14
N ALA A 54 6.27 -22.43 0.00
CA ALA A 54 7.31 -22.11 0.97
C ALA A 54 6.77 -22.06 2.41
N ASN A 55 5.58 -21.47 2.59
CA ASN A 55 5.03 -21.09 3.89
C ASN A 55 3.59 -21.62 4.07
N PRO A 56 3.34 -22.94 4.02
CA PRO A 56 1.99 -23.51 3.93
C PRO A 56 1.05 -23.13 5.10
N ARG A 57 1.61 -22.78 6.27
CA ARG A 57 0.83 -22.35 7.44
C ARG A 57 0.60 -20.84 7.52
N THR A 58 1.49 -20.05 6.93
CA THR A 58 1.54 -18.59 7.12
C THR A 58 1.39 -17.80 5.84
N TRP A 59 1.32 -18.41 4.65
CA TRP A 59 1.27 -17.76 3.33
C TRP A 59 0.28 -16.59 3.19
N ARG A 60 -0.77 -16.53 4.02
CA ARG A 60 -1.73 -15.42 4.03
C ARG A 60 -1.11 -14.10 4.54
N SER A 61 -0.01 -14.16 5.29
CA SER A 61 0.72 -12.98 5.75
C SER A 61 1.47 -12.27 4.62
N ALA A 62 1.72 -12.94 3.48
CA ALA A 62 2.40 -12.36 2.34
C ALA A 62 1.71 -11.09 1.80
N GLY A 63 0.37 -11.00 1.88
CA GLY A 63 -0.37 -9.79 1.52
C GLY A 63 -0.06 -8.60 2.46
N PRO A 64 -0.32 -8.72 3.77
CA PRO A 64 0.09 -7.71 4.76
C PRO A 64 1.59 -7.35 4.74
N GLU A 65 2.47 -8.32 4.56
CA GLU A 65 3.92 -8.11 4.43
C GLU A 65 4.25 -7.30 3.17
N ARG A 66 3.61 -7.63 2.04
CA ARG A 66 3.71 -6.84 0.81
C ARG A 66 3.21 -5.42 1.03
N ASN A 67 2.07 -5.22 1.69
CA ASN A 67 1.55 -3.87 1.97
C ASN A 67 2.54 -3.04 2.79
N THR A 68 3.16 -3.65 3.81
CA THR A 68 4.21 -3.01 4.61
C THR A 68 5.41 -2.61 3.76
N ARG A 69 5.84 -3.50 2.87
CA ARG A 69 6.94 -3.25 1.93
C ARG A 69 6.63 -2.08 1.00
N MET A 70 5.43 -2.02 0.42
CA MET A 70 5.00 -0.90 -0.42
C MET A 70 5.10 0.42 0.34
N LEU A 71 4.58 0.48 1.57
CA LEU A 71 4.57 1.70 2.38
C LEU A 71 5.98 2.17 2.75
N LEU A 72 6.85 1.26 3.19
CA LEU A 72 8.19 1.63 3.66
C LEU A 72 9.15 1.93 2.51
N ARG A 73 9.06 1.20 1.39
CA ARG A 73 9.99 1.40 0.26
C ARG A 73 9.56 2.53 -0.65
N GLU A 74 8.29 2.56 -1.03
CA GLU A 74 7.78 3.53 -2.01
C GLU A 74 7.38 4.87 -1.36
N GLN A 75 7.21 4.89 -0.03
CA GLN A 75 6.90 6.10 0.75
C GLN A 75 5.76 6.93 0.13
N PRO A 76 4.57 6.33 -0.08
CA PRO A 76 3.47 7.02 -0.76
C PRO A 76 3.02 8.25 0.02
N GLN A 77 2.63 9.29 -0.70
CA GLN A 77 2.16 10.55 -0.11
C GLN A 77 0.64 10.57 0.13
N LEU A 78 -0.09 9.60 -0.44
CA LEU A 78 -1.53 9.49 -0.36
C LEU A 78 -1.94 8.04 -0.63
N ILE A 79 -2.86 7.51 0.18
CA ILE A 79 -3.54 6.26 -0.11
C ILE A 79 -4.96 6.58 -0.57
N ILE A 80 -5.38 5.95 -1.65
CA ILE A 80 -6.76 6.00 -2.14
C ILE A 80 -7.33 4.60 -2.02
N ALA A 81 -8.31 4.45 -1.13
CA ALA A 81 -8.99 3.19 -0.89
C ALA A 81 -10.36 3.20 -1.56
N PHE A 82 -10.69 2.15 -2.32
CA PHE A 82 -12.00 1.95 -2.92
C PHE A 82 -12.75 0.89 -2.14
N HIS A 83 -13.78 1.29 -1.38
CA HIS A 83 -14.58 0.34 -0.62
C HIS A 83 -15.94 0.93 -0.22
N ALA A 84 -17.03 0.29 -0.65
CA ALA A 84 -18.38 0.82 -0.39
C ALA A 84 -18.76 0.83 1.10
N ARG A 85 -18.36 -0.21 1.84
CA ARG A 85 -18.62 -0.34 3.29
C ARG A 85 -17.37 -0.85 4.00
N LEU A 86 -16.38 0.02 4.18
CA LEU A 86 -15.12 -0.36 4.83
C LEU A 86 -15.40 -0.91 6.24
N ALA A 87 -14.84 -2.09 6.55
CA ALA A 87 -14.87 -2.66 7.89
C ALA A 87 -13.54 -2.38 8.61
N PRO A 88 -13.48 -1.44 9.57
CA PRO A 88 -12.20 -1.07 10.22
C PRO A 88 -11.52 -2.22 10.99
N GLY A 89 -12.26 -3.27 11.35
CA GLY A 89 -11.73 -4.43 12.06
C GLY A 89 -11.11 -5.52 11.18
N SER A 90 -11.30 -5.50 9.85
CA SER A 90 -10.97 -6.67 9.01
C SER A 90 -10.76 -6.34 7.53
N GLY A 91 -10.02 -7.20 6.84
CA GLY A 91 -9.87 -7.17 5.37
C GLY A 91 -8.61 -6.41 4.90
N GLY A 92 -8.18 -6.74 3.68
CA GLY A 92 -6.91 -6.24 3.11
C GLY A 92 -6.89 -4.73 2.89
N THR A 93 -7.98 -4.13 2.39
CA THR A 93 -8.07 -2.67 2.22
C THR A 93 -7.98 -1.95 3.57
N SER A 94 -8.68 -2.45 4.58
CA SER A 94 -8.65 -1.94 5.95
C SER A 94 -7.26 -2.06 6.59
N ASP A 95 -6.54 -3.14 6.28
CA ASP A 95 -5.13 -3.33 6.68
C ASP A 95 -4.21 -2.28 6.07
N MET A 96 -4.28 -2.07 4.75
CA MET A 96 -3.48 -1.05 4.06
C MET A 96 -3.77 0.36 4.61
N CYS A 97 -5.05 0.72 4.77
CA CYS A 97 -5.45 2.02 5.30
C CYS A 97 -4.89 2.27 6.70
N LEU A 98 -5.03 1.28 7.60
CA LEU A 98 -4.53 1.43 8.97
C LEU A 98 -3.00 1.54 9.00
N ARG A 99 -2.28 0.72 8.23
CA ARG A 99 -0.81 0.82 8.17
C ARG A 99 -0.36 2.18 7.66
N GLY A 100 -1.02 2.71 6.62
CA GLY A 100 -0.74 4.05 6.09
C GLY A 100 -0.94 5.15 7.12
N LEU A 101 -2.10 5.16 7.79
CA LEU A 101 -2.39 6.15 8.84
C LEU A 101 -1.41 6.07 10.02
N LEU A 102 -0.94 4.86 10.38
CA LEU A 102 0.04 4.68 11.45
C LEU A 102 1.43 5.24 11.11
N ILE A 103 1.73 5.49 9.84
CA ILE A 103 2.96 6.13 9.37
C ILE A 103 2.69 7.51 8.75
N ASP A 104 1.58 8.14 9.15
CA ASP A 104 1.18 9.50 8.75
C ASP A 104 0.91 9.69 7.25
N VAL A 105 0.56 8.61 6.54
CA VAL A 105 0.09 8.70 5.14
C VAL A 105 -1.41 8.97 5.12
N PRO A 106 -1.86 10.12 4.60
CA PRO A 106 -3.28 10.46 4.54
C PRO A 106 -4.01 9.44 3.65
N THR A 107 -5.21 9.05 4.07
CA THR A 107 -5.98 8.01 3.37
C THR A 107 -7.38 8.51 3.02
N TRP A 108 -7.69 8.55 1.72
CA TRP A 108 -8.99 8.90 1.18
C TRP A 108 -9.79 7.63 0.85
N LEU A 109 -10.98 7.50 1.45
CA LEU A 109 -11.91 6.41 1.16
C LEU A 109 -12.96 6.86 0.14
N VAL A 110 -12.92 6.26 -1.06
CA VAL A 110 -13.99 6.34 -2.06
C VAL A 110 -15.05 5.29 -1.73
N THR A 111 -16.28 5.73 -1.51
CA THR A 111 -17.39 4.87 -1.02
C THR A 111 -18.41 4.49 -2.08
N GLY A 112 -18.28 5.03 -3.29
CA GLY A 112 -19.26 4.83 -4.35
C GLY A 112 -18.66 4.98 -5.76
N PRO A 113 -19.52 5.03 -6.79
CA PRO A 113 -19.08 5.19 -8.18
C PRO A 113 -18.51 6.59 -8.47
N ASP A 114 -18.90 7.60 -7.70
CA ASP A 114 -18.35 8.95 -7.81
C ASP A 114 -17.07 9.04 -6.94
N PRO A 115 -15.88 9.18 -7.56
CA PRO A 115 -14.63 9.28 -6.82
C PRO A 115 -14.46 10.59 -6.04
N ASP A 116 -15.27 11.63 -6.34
CA ASP A 116 -15.29 12.87 -5.57
C ASP A 116 -16.10 12.72 -4.27
N VAL A 117 -16.92 11.67 -4.19
CA VAL A 117 -17.73 11.35 -3.01
C VAL A 117 -16.99 10.32 -2.17
N GLY A 118 -16.21 10.83 -1.24
CA GLY A 118 -15.44 10.06 -0.28
C GLY A 118 -15.26 10.79 1.04
N ARG A 119 -14.35 10.26 1.85
CA ARG A 119 -13.97 10.89 3.11
C ARG A 119 -12.55 10.53 3.49
N TRP A 120 -11.90 11.43 4.22
CA TRP A 120 -10.65 11.11 4.91
C TRP A 120 -10.93 10.10 6.02
N LEU A 121 -10.10 9.07 6.10
CA LEU A 121 -10.13 8.13 7.22
C LEU A 121 -9.38 8.71 8.40
N LEU A 122 -9.92 8.49 9.60
CA LEU A 122 -9.29 8.83 10.85
C LEU A 122 -8.75 7.58 11.55
N LEU A 123 -7.61 7.72 12.24
CA LEU A 123 -6.98 6.62 12.95
C LEU A 123 -7.89 6.05 14.05
N GLU A 124 -8.75 6.89 14.63
CA GLU A 124 -9.69 6.56 15.70
C GLU A 124 -10.82 5.63 15.25
N GLU A 125 -11.07 5.52 13.95
CA GLU A 125 -12.07 4.60 13.40
C GLU A 125 -11.66 3.13 13.52
N PHE A 126 -10.36 2.88 13.72
CA PHE A 126 -9.81 1.54 13.81
C PHE A 126 -9.72 1.06 15.26
N PRO A 127 -10.06 -0.22 15.53
CA PRO A 127 -10.02 -0.76 16.89
C PRO A 127 -8.63 -0.64 17.53
N GLU A 128 -8.59 -0.22 18.79
CA GLU A 128 -7.34 0.07 19.51
C GLU A 128 -6.35 -1.11 19.51
N TRP A 129 -6.84 -2.32 19.80
CA TRP A 129 -6.04 -3.55 19.78
C TRP A 129 -5.35 -3.78 18.42
N ARG A 130 -6.01 -3.38 17.33
CA ARG A 130 -5.47 -3.54 15.97
C ARG A 130 -4.43 -2.46 15.67
N ARG A 131 -4.66 -1.23 16.13
CA ARG A 131 -3.69 -0.14 16.03
C ARG A 131 -2.39 -0.50 16.74
N GLY A 132 -2.47 -1.02 17.97
CA GLY A 132 -1.31 -1.47 18.75
C GLY A 132 -0.53 -2.57 18.01
N ARG A 133 -1.20 -3.66 17.64
CA ARG A 133 -0.55 -4.77 16.93
C ARG A 133 0.13 -4.35 15.64
N LEU A 134 -0.55 -3.55 14.79
CA LEU A 134 0.03 -3.14 13.51
C LEU A 134 1.16 -2.11 13.67
N ARG A 135 1.14 -1.30 14.75
CA ARG A 135 2.26 -0.43 15.08
C ARG A 135 3.50 -1.25 15.42
N ASP A 136 3.37 -2.27 16.26
CA ASP A 136 4.48 -3.17 16.60
C ASP A 136 5.05 -3.86 15.35
N GLU A 137 4.18 -4.37 14.46
CA GLU A 137 4.60 -4.98 13.19
C GLU A 137 5.36 -3.99 12.29
N LEU A 138 4.90 -2.73 12.20
CA LEU A 138 5.53 -1.68 11.41
C LEU A 138 6.88 -1.27 11.99
N ASP A 139 6.99 -1.16 13.31
CA ASP A 139 8.24 -0.80 13.99
C ASP A 139 9.30 -1.87 13.74
N VAL A 140 8.95 -3.15 13.89
CA VAL A 140 9.84 -4.27 13.56
C VAL A 140 10.29 -4.21 12.09
N ALA A 141 9.35 -4.01 11.17
CA ALA A 141 9.66 -3.94 9.74
C ALA A 141 10.55 -2.73 9.39
N ARG A 142 10.32 -1.58 10.03
CA ARG A 142 11.13 -0.35 9.84
C ARG A 142 12.55 -0.56 10.34
N GLN A 143 12.73 -1.15 11.52
CA GLN A 143 14.06 -1.46 12.05
C GLN A 143 14.81 -2.44 11.13
N ALA A 144 14.14 -3.49 10.66
CA ALA A 144 14.73 -4.43 9.71
C ALA A 144 15.14 -3.75 8.39
N TRP A 145 14.32 -2.83 7.87
CA TRP A 145 14.63 -2.08 6.66
C TRP A 145 15.82 -1.14 6.82
N LEU A 146 15.89 -0.40 7.94
CA LEU A 146 17.02 0.49 8.24
C LEU A 146 18.34 -0.27 8.40
N ALA A 147 18.30 -1.47 9.00
CA ALA A 147 19.49 -2.31 9.15
C ALA A 147 20.05 -2.72 7.78
N VAL A 148 19.19 -3.09 6.82
CA VAL A 148 19.60 -3.46 5.46
C VAL A 148 20.19 -2.26 4.71
N GLN A 149 19.59 -1.06 4.84
CA GLN A 149 20.13 0.14 4.18
C GLN A 149 21.49 0.57 4.74
N GLY A 150 21.71 0.42 6.05
CA GLY A 150 23.00 0.74 6.68
C GLY A 150 24.15 -0.17 6.22
N ASP A 151 23.85 -1.43 5.89
CA ASP A 151 24.84 -2.37 5.34
C ASP A 151 25.17 -2.08 3.86
N ASP A 152 24.17 -1.70 3.06
CA ASP A 152 24.38 -1.30 1.66
C ASP A 152 25.27 -0.05 1.56
N ASP A 153 25.05 0.96 2.41
CA ASP A 153 25.86 2.19 2.44
C ASP A 153 27.31 1.95 2.95
N ALA A 154 27.51 0.96 3.82
CA ALA A 154 28.84 0.59 4.33
C ALA A 154 29.69 -0.22 3.33
N SER A 155 29.06 -0.82 2.32
CA SER A 155 29.73 -1.61 1.28
C SER A 155 30.03 -0.85 -0.01
N GLY A 156 29.59 0.41 -0.11
CA GLY A 156 29.76 1.29 -1.28
C GLY A 156 31.00 2.20 -1.27
N THR A 157 31.91 2.05 -0.30
CA THR A 157 33.18 2.80 -0.23
C THR A 157 34.38 1.87 -0.42
N GLU A 158 34.68 1.49 -1.66
CA GLU A 158 36.01 1.06 -2.10
C GLU A 158 36.35 1.66 -3.47
#